data_AF-A0A0P8WEH6-F1
#
_entry.id   AF-A0A0P8WEH6-F1
#
_cell.length_a   1.000
_cell.length_b   1.000
_cell.length_c   1.000
_cell.angle_alpha   90.00
_cell.angle_beta   90.00
_cell.angle_gamma   90.00
#
_symmetry.space_group_name_H-M   'P 1'
#
loop_
_entity.id
_entity.type
_entity.pdbx_description
1 polymer ?
#
loop_
_entity_poly.entity_id
_entity_poly.type
_entity_poly.pdbx_seq_one_letter_code
_entity_poly.pdbx_strand_id
1 'polypeptide(L)' 'MDAEEFSVIQENCRMRNIETSYFETLEEAKLYILNIIPVDSTIGIGHSATLQKMGITQSLI' A
#
# COMPACT_ATOMS: atom_id res chain seq x y z
N MET A 1 15.06 -1.04 11.39
CA MET A 1 15.14 -2.29 10.63
C MET A 1 16.27 -2.15 9.64
N ASP A 2 17.06 -3.20 9.45
CA ASP A 2 18.08 -3.23 8.40
C ASP A 2 17.57 -3.93 7.13
N ALA A 3 18.37 -3.88 6.06
CA ALA A 3 18.03 -4.46 4.76
C ALA A 3 17.79 -5.98 4.82
N GLU A 4 18.45 -6.67 5.75
CA GLU A 4 18.31 -8.12 5.92
C GLU A 4 16.95 -8.47 6.53
N GLU A 5 16.53 -7.73 7.56
CA GLU A 5 15.21 -7.87 8.17
C GLU A 5 14.08 -7.61 7.17
N PHE A 6 14.20 -6.60 6.30
CA PHE A 6 13.22 -6.34 5.24
C PHE A 6 13.11 -7.52 4.26
N SER A 7 14.25 -8.06 3.83
CA SER A 7 14.29 -9.19 2.91
C SER A 7 13.60 -10.43 3.49
N VAL A 8 13.80 -10.71 4.78
CA VAL A 8 13.16 -11.85 5.46
C VAL A 8 11.65 -11.67 5.52
N ILE A 9 11.16 -10.48 5.87
CA ILE A 9 9.73 -10.20 5.93
C ILE A 9 9.10 -10.29 4.53
N GLN A 10 9.75 -9.71 3.53
CA GLN A 10 9.28 -9.73 2.15
C GLN A 10 9.20 -11.17 1.62
N GLU A 11 10.20 -12.01 1.89
CA GLU A 11 10.17 -13.42 1.51
C GLU A 11 9.03 -14.19 2.19
N ASN A 12 8.83 -13.96 3.49
CA ASN A 12 7.74 -14.57 4.24
C ASN A 12 6.35 -14.18 3.70
N CYS A 13 6.17 -12.94 3.26
CA CYS A 13 4.96 -12.48 2.60
C CYS A 13 4.80 -13.10 1.21
N ARG A 14 5.88 -13.15 0.42
CA ARG A 14 5.90 -13.74 -0.92
C ARG A 14 5.51 -15.22 -0.89
N MET A 15 6.03 -16.00 0.07
CA MET A 15 5.63 -17.41 0.27
C MET A 15 4.13 -17.60 0.55
N ARG A 16 3.43 -16.53 0.95
CA ARG A 16 1.97 -16.50 1.19
C ARG A 16 1.19 -15.84 0.06
N ASN A 17 1.83 -15.58 -1.10
CA ASN A 17 1.27 -14.82 -2.22
C ASN A 17 0.83 -13.40 -1.83
N ILE A 18 1.54 -12.77 -0.90
CA ILE A 18 1.33 -11.39 -0.50
C ILE A 18 2.49 -10.56 -1.05
N GLU A 19 2.18 -9.65 -1.96
CA GLU A 19 3.13 -8.66 -2.46
C GLU A 19 3.30 -7.55 -1.44
N THR A 20 4.55 -7.15 -1.20
CA THR A 20 4.89 -6.11 -0.23
C THR A 20 5.86 -5.10 -0.80
N SER A 21 5.73 -3.87 -0.35
CA SER A 21 6.64 -2.76 -0.67
C SER A 21 6.96 -2.02 0.62
N TYR A 22 8.22 -1.60 0.76
CA TYR A 22 8.68 -0.80 1.90
C TYR A 22 8.80 0.67 1.50
N PHE A 23 8.43 1.55 2.42
CA PHE A 23 8.48 3.00 2.27
C PHE A 23 9.04 3.60 3.55
N GLU A 24 9.88 4.62 3.42
CA GLU A 24 10.49 5.31 4.56
C GLU A 24 9.48 6.27 5.21
N THR A 25 8.54 6.78 4.40
CA THR A 25 7.53 7.72 4.87
C THR A 25 6.12 7.29 4.48
N LEU A 26 5.14 7.76 5.27
CA LEU A 26 3.73 7.56 4.96
C LEU A 26 3.34 8.22 3.63
N GLU A 27 3.98 9.34 3.26
CA GLU A 27 3.69 10.06 2.03
C GLU A 27 4.14 9.30 0.79
N GLU A 28 5.30 8.64 0.84
CA GLU A 28 5.75 7.74 -0.23
C GLU A 28 4.77 6.58 -0.45
N ALA A 29 4.32 5.94 0.64
CA ALA A 29 3.31 4.90 0.57
C ALA A 29 1.99 5.42 -0.04
N LYS A 30 1.59 6.63 0.34
CA LYS A 30 0.39 7.29 -0.19
C LYS A 30 0.46 7.49 -1.70
N LEU A 31 1.57 8.06 -2.19
CA LEU A 31 1.81 8.29 -3.62
C LEU A 31 1.86 6.99 -4.41
N TYR A 32 2.53 5.97 -3.87
CA TYR A 32 2.57 4.65 -4.50
C TYR A 32 1.16 4.06 -4.64
N ILE A 33 0.36 4.07 -3.57
CA ILE A 33 -1.01 3.56 -3.58
C ILE A 33 -1.86 4.28 -4.64
N LEU A 34 -1.76 5.62 -4.72
CA LEU A 34 -2.50 6.40 -5.72
C LEU A 34 -2.10 6.03 -7.16
N ASN A 35 -0.83 5.71 -7.41
CA ASN A 35 -0.34 5.36 -8.74
C ASN A 35 -0.72 3.94 -9.18
N ILE A 36 -0.88 3.00 -8.25
CA ILE A 36 -1.24 1.61 -8.58
C ILE A 36 -2.75 1.39 -8.69
N ILE A 37 -3.57 2.26 -8.09
CA ILE A 37 -5.02 2.15 -8.13
C ILE A 37 -5.51 2.63 -9.50
N PRO A 38 -6.18 1.77 -10.29
CA PRO A 38 -6.81 2.19 -11.53
C PRO A 38 -7.88 3.23 -11.28
N VAL A 39 -7.91 4.30 -12.08
CA VAL A 39 -8.90 5.40 -11.95
C VAL A 39 -10.34 4.94 -12.17
N ASP A 40 -10.55 3.80 -12.82
CA ASP A 40 -11.85 3.17 -13.05
C ASP A 40 -12.24 2.17 -11.95
N SER A 41 -11.43 2.01 -10.90
CA SER A 41 -11.76 1.18 -9.74
C SER A 41 -12.89 1.79 -8.93
N THR A 42 -14.11 1.34 -9.22
CA THR A 42 -15.36 1.85 -8.63
C THR A 42 -15.80 1.11 -7.38
N ILE A 43 -15.20 -0.05 -7.04
CA ILE A 43 -15.68 -0.94 -5.97
C ILE A 43 -14.53 -1.33 -5.03
N GLY A 44 -14.75 -1.20 -3.72
CA GLY A 44 -13.89 -1.76 -2.66
C GLY A 44 -12.85 -0.81 -2.05
N ILE A 45 -12.35 0.17 -2.80
CA ILE A 45 -11.28 1.07 -2.34
C ILE A 45 -11.83 2.20 -1.45
N GLY A 46 -12.97 2.79 -1.82
CA GLY A 46 -13.58 3.91 -1.07
C GLY A 46 -14.03 3.57 0.36
N HIS A 47 -14.23 2.29 0.67
CA HIS A 47 -14.65 1.81 2.01
C HIS A 47 -13.53 1.18 2.84
N SER A 48 -12.28 1.13 2.33
CA SER A 48 -11.16 0.65 3.13
C SER A 48 -10.90 1.62 4.29
N ALA A 49 -11.15 1.16 5.51
CA ALA A 49 -10.93 1.96 6.72
C ALA A 49 -9.48 2.44 6.83
N THR A 50 -8.52 1.64 6.35
CA THR A 50 -7.10 2.01 6.30
C THR A 50 -6.86 3.16 5.33
N LEU A 51 -7.38 3.08 4.09
CA LEU A 51 -7.20 4.13 3.09
C LEU A 51 -7.93 5.43 3.46
N GLN A 52 -9.08 5.32 4.13
CA GLN A 52 -9.81 6.47 4.67
C GLN A 52 -9.00 7.18 5.77
N LYS A 53 -8.41 6.43 6.71
CA LYS A 53 -7.55 6.99 7.76
C LYS A 53 -6.27 7.62 7.21
N MET A 54 -5.76 7.10 6.09
CA MET A 54 -4.61 7.67 5.38
C MET A 54 -4.96 8.89 4.50
N GLY A 55 -6.23 9.29 4.42
CA GLY A 55 -6.66 10.42 3.59
C GLY A 55 -6.53 10.16 2.07
N ILE A 56 -6.39 8.90 1.65
CA ILE A 56 -6.19 8.51 0.25
C ILE A 56 -7.52 8.55 -0.50
N THR A 57 -8.60 8.13 0.15
CA THR A 57 -9.93 8.10 -0.46
C THR A 57 -10.39 9.47 -0.97
N GLN A 58 -10.01 10.58 -0.30
CA GLN A 58 -10.34 11.94 -0.75
C GLN A 58 -9.47 12.41 -1.93
N SER A 59 -8.33 11.77 -2.17
CA SER A 59 -7.42 12.11 -3.28
C SER A 59 -7.79 11.37 -4.58
N LEU A 60 -8.78 10.47 -4.52
CA LEU A 60 -9.27 9.65 -5.64
C LEU A 60 -10.62 10.16 -6.20
N ILE A 61 -11.15 11.29 -5.69
CA ILE A 61 -12.46 11.88 -6.06
C ILE A 61 -12.24 13.23 -6.74
#